data_AF-A0A6C0JYP3-F1
#
_entry.id   AF-A0A6C0JYP3-F1
#
_cell.length_a   1.000
_cell.length_b   1.000
_cell.length_c   1.000
_cell.angle_alpha   90.00
_cell.angle_beta   90.00
_cell.angle_gamma   90.00
#
_symmetry.space_group_name_H-M   'P 1'
#
loop_
_entity.id
_entity.type
_entity.pdbx_description
1 polymer ?
#
loop_
_entity_poly.entity_id
_entity_poly.type
_entity_poly.pdbx_seq_one_letter_code
_entity_poly.pdbx_strand_id
1 'polypeptide(L)'
;MATTETNKDECIELKNIKYKTMLLSGTAMPETKSSSDLSNLEKFLEDNKLNKQNEPWSKLDKTVKTKKLLQYTEEYAKKNNLTSEEESALYAFLRDSLDRKKLQRVKDVDYDKLTGEIKDIPALHFNKATNHFTLKNIDKRVSTLKSLPPKKGTKGTVKSAAITIENSDSDNDNC
;
A
#
# COMPACT_ATOMS: atom_id res chain seq x y z
N MET A 1 -18.50 -46.93 -39.03
CA MET A 1 -19.58 -46.36 -38.18
C MET A 1 -19.22 -46.67 -36.74
N ALA A 2 -18.86 -45.66 -35.95
CA ALA A 2 -18.47 -45.84 -34.55
C ALA A 2 -19.63 -45.36 -33.66
N THR A 3 -20.23 -46.29 -32.93
CA THR A 3 -21.22 -46.04 -31.88
C THR A 3 -20.49 -45.66 -30.60
N THR A 4 -20.67 -44.42 -30.13
CA THR A 4 -20.27 -44.00 -28.79
C THR A 4 -21.44 -44.21 -27.83
N GLU A 5 -21.44 -45.33 -27.11
CA GLU A 5 -22.35 -45.55 -25.98
C GLU A 5 -21.87 -44.73 -24.77
N THR A 6 -22.49 -43.58 -24.55
CA THR A 6 -22.36 -42.84 -23.29
C THR A 6 -23.26 -43.48 -22.24
N ASN A 7 -22.76 -44.49 -21.52
CA ASN A 7 -23.41 -44.98 -20.31
C ASN A 7 -23.24 -43.94 -19.19
N LYS A 8 -24.25 -43.08 -19.07
CA LYS A 8 -24.42 -42.14 -17.96
C LYS A 8 -25.07 -42.88 -16.78
N ASP A 9 -24.25 -43.43 -15.90
CA ASP A 9 -24.69 -43.80 -14.56
C ASP A 9 -24.91 -42.51 -13.75
N GLU A 10 -26.04 -41.86 -14.02
CA GLU A 10 -26.56 -40.80 -13.15
C GLU A 10 -26.81 -41.36 -11.76
N CYS A 11 -26.13 -40.78 -10.76
CA CYS A 11 -26.22 -41.19 -9.36
C CYS A 11 -27.68 -41.30 -8.91
N ILE A 12 -28.06 -42.44 -8.33
CA ILE A 12 -29.43 -42.75 -7.91
C ILE A 12 -29.95 -41.70 -6.91
N GLU A 13 -29.07 -41.19 -6.06
CA GLU A 13 -29.37 -40.12 -5.11
C GLU A 13 -29.83 -38.83 -5.81
N LEU A 14 -29.18 -38.47 -6.92
CA LEU A 14 -29.55 -37.30 -7.73
C LEU A 14 -30.94 -37.45 -8.36
N LYS A 15 -31.29 -38.66 -8.83
CA LYS A 15 -32.64 -38.95 -9.34
C LYS A 15 -33.70 -38.80 -8.25
N ASN A 16 -33.41 -39.31 -7.05
CA ASN A 16 -34.33 -39.20 -5.91
C ASN A 16 -34.53 -37.74 -5.48
N ILE A 17 -33.46 -36.94 -5.44
CA ILE A 17 -33.54 -35.51 -5.12
C ILE A 17 -34.34 -34.76 -6.20
N LYS A 18 -34.07 -35.01 -7.49
CA LYS A 18 -34.80 -34.38 -8.61
C LYS A 18 -36.29 -34.69 -8.56
N TYR A 19 -36.64 -35.95 -8.31
CA TYR A 19 -38.03 -36.39 -8.19
C TYR A 19 -38.74 -35.76 -6.97
N LYS A 20 -38.10 -35.78 -5.79
CA LYS A 20 -38.65 -35.14 -4.58
C LYS A 20 -38.85 -33.64 -4.78
N THR A 21 -37.92 -32.98 -5.45
CA THR A 21 -37.98 -31.54 -5.74
C THR A 21 -39.11 -31.22 -6.71
N MET A 22 -39.26 -32.01 -7.78
CA MET A 22 -40.34 -31.87 -8.76
C MET A 22 -41.73 -32.02 -8.11
N LEU A 23 -41.89 -33.00 -7.20
CA LEU A 23 -43.14 -33.17 -6.45
C LEU A 23 -43.48 -31.97 -5.56
N LEU A 24 -42.46 -31.29 -5.00
CA LEU A 24 -42.65 -30.16 -4.09
C LEU A 24 -42.84 -28.82 -4.81
N SER A 25 -42.08 -28.57 -5.88
CA SER A 25 -42.06 -27.27 -6.58
C SER A 25 -42.89 -27.22 -7.86
N GLY A 26 -43.33 -28.39 -8.38
CA GLY A 26 -44.13 -28.49 -9.60
C GLY A 26 -43.38 -28.16 -10.90
N THR A 27 -42.10 -27.80 -10.83
CA THR A 27 -41.28 -27.42 -11.99
C THR A 27 -40.04 -28.32 -12.09
N ALA A 28 -39.76 -28.85 -13.28
CA ALA A 28 -38.54 -29.59 -13.54
C ALA A 28 -37.32 -28.66 -13.37
N MET A 29 -36.37 -29.04 -12.52
CA MET A 29 -35.12 -28.32 -12.35
C MET A 29 -34.39 -28.22 -13.70
N PRO A 30 -34.02 -27.00 -14.16
CA PRO A 30 -33.21 -26.87 -15.36
C PRO A 30 -31.88 -27.59 -15.12
N GLU A 31 -31.54 -28.52 -16.00
CA GLU A 31 -30.24 -29.18 -15.97
C GLU A 31 -29.17 -28.12 -16.23
N THR A 32 -28.43 -27.76 -15.18
CA THR A 32 -27.21 -26.96 -15.34
C THR A 32 -26.21 -27.86 -16.05
N LYS A 33 -26.18 -27.77 -17.37
CA LYS A 33 -25.12 -28.35 -18.20
C LYS A 33 -23.80 -27.79 -17.68
N SER A 34 -23.01 -28.59 -16.98
CA SER A 34 -21.69 -28.22 -16.44
C SER A 34 -20.62 -28.01 -17.53
N SER A 35 -21.01 -27.76 -18.78
CA SER A 35 -20.09 -27.46 -19.88
C SER A 35 -19.49 -26.05 -19.80
N SER A 36 -19.80 -25.28 -18.74
CA SER A 36 -19.25 -23.95 -18.47
C SER A 36 -18.09 -23.94 -17.46
N ASP A 37 -17.60 -25.10 -17.01
CA ASP A 37 -16.57 -25.15 -15.94
C ASP A 37 -15.19 -24.71 -16.42
N LEU A 38 -14.80 -24.98 -17.67
CA LEU A 38 -13.49 -24.55 -18.19
C LEU A 38 -13.40 -23.03 -18.39
N SER A 39 -14.42 -22.40 -18.98
CA SER A 39 -14.44 -20.93 -19.14
C SER A 39 -14.61 -20.19 -17.82
N ASN A 40 -15.31 -20.79 -16.84
CA ASN A 40 -15.40 -20.22 -15.50
C ASN A 40 -14.07 -20.33 -14.76
N LEU A 41 -13.36 -21.45 -14.90
CA LEU A 41 -12.02 -21.64 -14.35
C LEU A 41 -11.03 -20.66 -14.98
N GLU A 42 -11.04 -20.51 -16.30
CA GLU A 42 -10.16 -19.57 -17.01
C GLU A 42 -10.43 -18.13 -16.56
N LYS A 43 -11.70 -17.73 -16.49
CA LYS A 43 -12.10 -16.43 -15.95
C LYS A 43 -11.67 -16.25 -14.49
N PHE A 44 -11.82 -17.26 -13.65
CA PHE A 44 -11.37 -17.21 -12.25
C PHE A 44 -9.86 -17.05 -12.15
N LEU A 45 -9.10 -17.78 -12.97
CA LEU A 45 -7.63 -17.65 -13.03
C LEU A 45 -7.21 -16.26 -13.52
N GLU A 46 -7.88 -15.72 -14.53
CA GLU A 46 -7.67 -14.36 -15.02
C GLU A 46 -8.01 -13.31 -13.96
N ASP A 47 -9.17 -13.42 -13.30
CA ASP A 47 -9.59 -12.51 -12.23
C ASP A 47 -8.62 -12.54 -11.05
N ASN A 48 -8.07 -13.71 -10.69
CA ASN A 48 -7.04 -13.83 -9.66
C ASN A 48 -5.69 -13.23 -10.09
N LYS A 49 -5.30 -13.42 -11.36
CA LYS A 49 -4.08 -12.82 -11.92
C LYS A 49 -4.18 -11.29 -11.92
N LEU A 50 -5.33 -10.75 -12.33
CA LEU A 50 -5.61 -9.31 -12.31
C LEU A 50 -5.69 -8.77 -10.88
N ASN A 51 -6.33 -9.48 -9.96
CA ASN A 51 -6.38 -9.08 -8.55
C ASN A 51 -5.00 -9.02 -7.88
N LYS A 52 -4.09 -9.95 -8.21
CA LYS A 52 -2.70 -9.91 -7.74
C LYS A 52 -1.93 -8.71 -8.30
N GLN A 53 -2.23 -8.29 -9.53
CA GLN A 53 -1.59 -7.12 -10.15
C GLN A 53 -2.13 -5.80 -9.56
N ASN A 54 -3.42 -5.76 -9.21
CA ASN A 54 -4.09 -4.57 -8.66
C ASN A 54 -4.08 -4.50 -7.12
N GLU A 55 -3.15 -5.18 -6.46
CA GLU A 55 -3.08 -5.15 -5.00
C GLU A 55 -2.78 -3.74 -4.48
N PRO A 56 -3.55 -3.24 -3.49
CA PRO A 56 -3.29 -1.94 -2.90
C PRO A 56 -1.95 -1.94 -2.17
N TRP A 57 -1.27 -0.79 -2.12
CA TRP A 57 0.04 -0.62 -1.50
C TRP A 57 0.18 -1.28 -0.12
N SER A 58 -0.85 -1.21 0.74
CA SER A 58 -0.83 -1.83 2.07
C SER A 58 -0.68 -3.36 2.04
N LYS A 59 -1.19 -4.04 1.01
CA LYS A 59 -1.16 -5.50 0.86
C LYS A 59 0.12 -6.02 0.17
N LEU A 60 0.88 -5.17 -0.49
CA LEU A 60 2.12 -5.58 -1.17
C LEU A 60 3.18 -6.05 -0.16
N ASP A 61 3.89 -7.11 -0.53
CA ASP A 61 5.03 -7.63 0.22
C ASP A 61 6.18 -6.63 0.28
N LYS A 62 6.97 -6.70 1.37
CA LYS A 62 8.15 -5.85 1.57
C LYS A 62 9.08 -5.89 0.36
N THR A 63 9.32 -7.07 -0.21
CA THR A 63 10.18 -7.26 -1.38
C THR A 63 9.68 -6.51 -2.60
N VAL A 64 8.36 -6.53 -2.85
CA VAL A 64 7.74 -5.81 -3.97
C VAL A 64 7.83 -4.30 -3.73
N LYS A 65 7.53 -3.85 -2.51
CA LYS A 65 7.66 -2.43 -2.12
C LYS A 65 9.08 -1.91 -2.31
N THR A 66 10.11 -2.67 -1.90
CA THR A 66 11.51 -2.29 -2.10
C THR A 66 11.86 -2.14 -3.58
N LYS A 67 11.43 -3.07 -4.44
CA LYS A 67 11.66 -2.96 -5.90
C LYS A 67 10.98 -1.73 -6.49
N LYS A 68 9.76 -1.41 -6.06
CA LYS A 68 9.03 -0.21 -6.50
C LYS A 68 9.66 1.08 -6.01
N LEU A 69 10.21 1.10 -4.79
CA LEU A 69 10.97 2.25 -4.28
C LEU A 69 12.27 2.48 -5.06
N LEU A 70 12.93 1.42 -5.52
CA LEU A 70 14.10 1.55 -6.40
C LEU A 70 13.73 2.25 -7.70
N GLN A 71 12.68 1.77 -8.40
CA GLN A 71 12.18 2.39 -9.64
C GLN A 71 11.82 3.87 -9.42
N TYR A 72 11.11 4.17 -8.32
CA TYR A 72 10.77 5.53 -7.94
C TYR A 72 12.00 6.43 -7.72
N THR A 73 13.05 5.90 -7.10
CA THR A 73 14.28 6.65 -6.84
C THR A 73 14.95 7.06 -8.16
N GLU A 74 15.03 6.13 -9.12
CA GLU A 74 15.60 6.40 -10.45
C GLU A 74 14.79 7.46 -11.21
N GLU A 75 13.46 7.37 -11.19
CA GLU A 75 12.58 8.36 -11.82
C GLU A 75 12.67 9.72 -11.14
N TYR A 76 12.72 9.74 -9.81
CA TYR A 76 12.85 10.96 -9.03
C TYR A 76 14.21 11.65 -9.25
N ALA A 77 15.29 10.86 -9.38
CA ALA A 77 16.62 11.35 -9.70
C ALA A 77 16.67 11.97 -11.11
N LYS A 78 16.07 11.32 -12.10
CA LYS A 78 15.93 11.88 -13.47
C LYS A 78 15.12 13.16 -13.49
N LYS A 79 14.03 13.23 -12.71
CA LYS A 79 13.14 14.40 -12.66
C LYS A 79 13.79 15.61 -11.98
N ASN A 80 14.60 15.39 -10.94
CA ASN A 80 15.24 16.45 -10.15
C ASN A 80 16.72 16.69 -10.53
N ASN A 81 17.26 15.94 -11.48
CA ASN A 81 18.69 15.94 -11.84
C ASN A 81 19.60 15.79 -10.61
N LEU A 82 19.29 14.81 -9.76
CA LEU A 82 20.08 14.51 -8.56
C LEU A 82 21.41 13.85 -8.92
N THR A 83 22.41 14.04 -8.06
CA THR A 83 23.70 13.36 -8.18
C THR A 83 23.57 11.89 -7.79
N SER A 84 24.45 11.02 -8.31
CA SER A 84 24.45 9.59 -7.96
C SER A 84 24.54 9.32 -6.46
N GLU A 85 25.23 10.19 -5.70
CA GLU A 85 25.30 10.09 -4.24
C GLU A 85 23.94 10.34 -3.57
N GLU A 86 23.20 11.35 -4.04
CA GLU A 86 21.89 11.72 -3.51
C GLU A 86 20.82 10.67 -3.86
N GLU A 87 20.92 10.06 -5.05
CA GLU A 87 20.08 8.94 -5.46
C GLU A 87 20.27 7.73 -4.53
N SER A 88 21.53 7.35 -4.26
CA SER A 88 21.85 6.25 -3.34
C SER A 88 21.36 6.55 -1.91
N ALA A 89 21.56 7.80 -1.44
CA ALA A 89 21.08 8.25 -0.14
C ALA A 89 19.54 8.22 -0.05
N LEU A 90 18.84 8.63 -1.12
CA LEU A 90 17.38 8.58 -1.20
C LEU A 90 16.89 7.13 -1.15
N TYR A 91 17.49 6.23 -1.92
CA TYR A 91 17.12 4.82 -1.92
C TYR A 91 17.33 4.17 -0.54
N ALA A 92 18.48 4.43 0.09
CA ALA A 92 18.77 3.96 1.45
C ALA A 92 17.75 4.51 2.46
N PHE A 93 17.43 5.81 2.38
CA PHE A 93 16.44 6.45 3.24
C PHE A 93 15.04 5.87 3.07
N LEU A 94 14.61 5.61 1.83
CA LEU A 94 13.31 5.00 1.53
C LEU A 94 13.23 3.56 2.04
N ARG A 95 14.32 2.79 1.88
CA ARG A 95 14.44 1.44 2.44
C ARG A 95 14.34 1.46 3.98
N ASP A 96 15.08 2.34 4.64
CA ASP A 96 15.02 2.51 6.08
C ASP A 96 13.63 2.96 6.56
N SER A 97 12.97 3.80 5.78
CA SER A 97 11.61 4.27 6.07
C SER A 97 10.57 3.15 5.94
N LEU A 98 10.76 2.24 4.97
CA LEU A 98 9.96 1.03 4.84
C LEU A 98 10.16 0.09 6.04
N ASP A 99 11.42 -0.08 6.48
CA ASP A 99 11.79 -0.91 7.63
C ASP A 99 11.21 -0.37 8.95
N ARG A 100 11.21 0.96 9.11
CA ARG A 100 10.59 1.67 10.24
C ARG A 100 9.06 1.74 10.17
N LYS A 101 8.44 1.06 9.21
CA LYS A 101 6.98 1.02 8.97
C LYS A 101 6.34 2.40 8.68
N LYS A 102 7.12 3.39 8.23
CA LYS A 102 6.61 4.75 7.95
C LYS A 102 5.83 4.85 6.64
N LEU A 103 6.03 3.89 5.72
CA LEU A 103 5.41 3.85 4.40
C LEU A 103 4.47 2.64 4.26
N GLN A 104 3.77 2.23 5.33
CA GLN A 104 2.88 1.06 5.27
C GLN A 104 1.47 1.38 4.78
N ARG A 105 0.97 2.60 5.03
CA ARG A 105 -0.42 2.94 4.73
C ARG A 105 -0.53 3.48 3.31
N VAL A 106 -1.70 3.28 2.71
CA VAL A 106 -2.04 3.84 1.39
C VAL A 106 -2.01 5.38 1.39
N LYS A 107 -2.18 6.03 2.55
CA LYS A 107 -2.07 7.49 2.67
C LYS A 107 -0.64 8.02 2.63
N ASP A 108 0.34 7.16 2.91
CA ASP A 108 1.75 7.58 3.01
C ASP A 108 2.45 7.51 1.64
N VAL A 109 1.87 6.82 0.65
CA VAL A 109 2.44 6.59 -0.68
C VAL A 109 1.34 6.66 -1.75
N ASP A 110 1.52 7.52 -2.74
CA ASP A 110 0.63 7.61 -3.90
C ASP A 110 0.99 6.53 -4.92
N TYR A 111 0.39 5.35 -4.72
CA TYR A 111 0.58 4.18 -5.57
C TYR A 111 -0.55 4.04 -6.59
N ASP A 112 -0.21 3.90 -7.86
CA ASP A 112 -1.16 3.57 -8.90
C ASP A 112 -1.22 2.05 -9.11
N LYS A 113 -2.37 1.46 -8.75
CA LYS A 113 -2.61 0.02 -8.89
C LYS A 113 -2.68 -0.44 -10.35
N LEU A 114 -2.97 0.46 -11.30
CA LEU A 114 -3.12 0.11 -12.71
C LEU A 114 -1.77 0.04 -13.43
N THR A 115 -0.89 1.02 -13.18
CA THR A 115 0.48 1.02 -13.72
C THR A 115 1.44 0.20 -12.85
N GLY A 116 1.09 0.02 -11.58
CA GLY A 116 1.92 -0.64 -10.59
C GLY A 116 3.11 0.20 -10.14
N GLU A 117 3.07 1.52 -10.30
CA GLU A 117 4.18 2.44 -10.03
C GLU A 117 3.83 3.42 -8.90
N ILE A 118 4.87 3.92 -8.22
CA ILE A 118 4.74 4.95 -7.18
C ILE A 118 4.83 6.30 -7.88
N LYS A 119 3.78 7.11 -7.82
CA LYS A 119 3.76 8.44 -8.44
C LYS A 119 4.46 9.48 -7.57
N ASP A 120 4.15 9.45 -6.27
CA ASP A 120 4.71 10.39 -5.30
C ASP A 120 4.67 9.81 -3.88
N ILE A 121 5.49 10.36 -3.01
CA ILE A 121 5.46 10.11 -1.57
C ILE A 121 5.17 11.44 -0.89
N PRO A 122 3.91 11.74 -0.53
CA PRO A 122 3.52 13.06 -0.02
C PRO A 122 4.27 13.52 1.23
N ALA A 123 4.73 12.57 2.03
CA ALA A 123 5.52 12.85 3.23
C ALA A 123 6.99 13.17 2.93
N LEU A 124 7.50 12.84 1.74
CA LEU A 124 8.90 13.01 1.37
C LEU A 124 9.23 14.49 1.19
N HIS A 125 10.22 14.95 1.95
CA HIS A 125 10.71 16.31 1.88
C HIS A 125 12.23 16.30 1.76
N PHE A 126 12.73 16.90 0.70
CA PHE A 126 14.16 17.08 0.48
C PHE A 126 14.61 18.45 1.00
N ASN A 127 15.53 18.47 1.96
CA ASN A 127 16.16 19.69 2.41
C ASN A 127 17.43 19.94 1.59
N LYS A 128 17.35 20.89 0.65
CA LYS A 128 18.49 21.29 -0.21
C LYS A 128 19.65 21.92 0.57
N ALA A 129 19.40 22.50 1.73
CA ALA A 129 20.45 23.14 2.53
C ALA A 129 21.34 22.13 3.24
N THR A 130 20.78 20.98 3.63
CA THR A 130 21.50 19.94 4.38
C THR A 130 21.66 18.63 3.60
N ASN A 131 21.27 18.62 2.31
CA ASN A 131 21.20 17.43 1.45
C ASN A 131 20.59 16.19 2.14
N HIS A 132 19.55 16.43 2.96
CA HIS A 132 18.98 15.39 3.81
C HIS A 132 17.50 15.14 3.47
N PHE A 133 17.15 13.86 3.31
CA PHE A 133 15.78 13.42 3.08
C PHE A 133 15.05 13.21 4.41
N THR A 134 13.84 13.74 4.51
CA THR A 134 13.00 13.62 5.70
C THR A 134 11.57 13.25 5.32
N LEU A 135 10.87 12.55 6.23
CA LEU A 135 9.44 12.30 6.10
C LEU A 135 8.70 13.22 7.07
N LYS A 136 8.00 14.25 6.57
CA LYS A 136 7.14 15.12 7.37
C LYS A 136 5.82 14.42 7.67
N ASN A 137 5.29 14.64 8.88
CA ASN A 137 4.01 14.07 9.26
C ASN A 137 2.88 14.80 8.50
N ILE A 138 2.19 14.09 7.61
CA ILE A 138 1.06 14.62 6.83
C ILE A 138 -0.20 14.84 7.67
N ASP A 139 -0.27 14.26 8.87
CA ASP A 139 -1.41 14.37 9.74
C ASP A 139 -1.46 15.77 10.40
N LYS A 140 -2.51 16.56 10.08
CA LYS A 140 -2.79 17.87 10.66
C LYS A 140 -3.33 17.72 12.08
N ARG A 141 -2.59 17.03 12.95
CA ARG A 141 -2.91 16.99 14.37
C ARG A 141 -2.59 18.36 14.96
N VAL A 142 -3.65 19.12 15.24
CA VAL A 142 -3.58 20.37 16.00
C VAL A 142 -2.81 20.05 17.28
N SER A 143 -1.67 20.72 17.51
CA SER A 143 -0.88 20.46 18.69
C SER A 143 -1.73 20.79 19.92
N THR A 144 -2.04 19.77 20.72
CA THR A 144 -2.79 19.97 21.97
C THR A 144 -2.02 20.86 22.95
N LEU A 145 -0.72 21.08 22.71
CA LEU A 145 0.12 22.07 23.38
C LEU A 145 -0.46 23.50 23.36
N LYS A 146 -1.17 23.91 22.29
CA LYS A 146 -1.85 25.23 22.24
C LYS A 146 -3.14 25.27 23.06
N SER A 147 -3.77 24.11 23.28
CA SER A 147 -4.94 23.97 24.15
C SER A 147 -4.59 23.66 25.61
N LEU A 148 -3.31 23.41 25.90
CA LEU A 148 -2.86 23.24 27.28
C LEU A 148 -2.87 24.60 27.98
N PRO A 149 -3.29 24.65 29.26
CA PRO A 149 -3.16 25.86 30.05
C PRO A 149 -1.69 26.31 30.06
N PRO A 150 -1.39 27.61 29.84
CA PRO A 150 -0.03 28.10 29.97
C PRO A 150 0.49 27.75 31.36
N LYS A 151 1.65 27.10 31.42
CA LYS A 151 2.29 26.71 32.67
C LYS A 151 2.50 27.98 33.48
N LYS A 152 1.70 28.17 34.55
CA LYS A 152 1.88 29.26 35.51
C LYS A 152 3.33 29.22 35.97
N GLY A 153 4.07 30.29 35.67
CA GLY A 153 5.48 30.41 36.03
C GLY A 153 5.65 30.23 37.53
N THR A 154 6.16 29.08 37.94
CA THR A 154 6.79 28.93 39.25
C THR A 154 8.08 29.73 39.19
N LYS A 155 8.03 30.98 39.65
CA LYS A 155 9.20 31.66 40.20
C LYS A 155 9.60 30.88 41.45
N GLY A 156 10.44 29.86 41.28
CA GLY A 156 10.94 28.99 42.33
C GLY A 156 12.40 28.65 42.05
N THR A 157 13.27 29.49 42.58
CA THR A 157 14.67 29.31 42.99
C THR A 157 15.61 28.44 42.13
N VAL A 158 16.66 29.11 41.65
CA VAL A 158 17.91 28.59 41.08
C VAL A 158 18.54 27.38 41.81
N LYS A 159 19.17 26.51 41.00
CA LYS A 159 20.38 25.65 41.18
C LYS A 159 20.10 24.29 40.49
N SER A 160 20.91 23.73 39.58
CA SER A 160 22.23 24.05 39.03
C SER A 160 22.53 23.08 37.87
N ALA A 161 23.49 23.48 37.02
CA ALA A 161 24.26 22.71 36.04
C ALA A 161 23.71 22.56 34.60
N ALA A 162 24.35 23.35 33.72
CA ALA A 162 24.50 23.30 32.27
C ALA A 162 24.56 21.87 31.70
N ILE A 163 24.23 21.59 30.43
CA ILE A 163 24.94 22.09 29.23
C ILE A 163 24.02 22.09 27.99
N THR A 164 24.21 23.17 27.23
CA THR A 164 23.74 23.63 25.91
C THR A 164 24.01 22.67 24.74
N ILE A 165 23.06 22.57 23.79
CA ILE A 165 23.33 22.58 22.33
C ILE A 165 22.22 23.43 21.67
N GLU A 166 22.31 24.76 21.67
CA GLU A 166 22.63 25.61 20.51
C GLU A 166 21.98 25.18 19.18
N ASN A 167 20.81 25.77 18.89
CA ASN A 167 20.42 26.09 17.51
C ASN A 167 20.67 27.60 17.36
N SER A 168 21.71 27.96 16.61
CA SER A 168 21.87 29.32 16.12
C SER A 168 20.99 29.51 14.90
N ASP A 169 19.89 30.24 15.06
CA ASP A 169 19.29 31.01 13.97
C ASP A 169 19.53 32.48 14.30
N SER A 170 20.32 33.16 13.50
CA SER A 170 20.29 34.61 13.39
C SER A 170 20.50 34.99 11.94
N ASP A 171 19.36 35.19 11.30
CA ASP A 171 19.20 36.03 10.13
C ASP A 171 19.53 37.49 10.49
N ASN A 172 20.52 38.02 9.76
CA ASN A 172 20.40 39.19 8.90
C ASN A 172 20.60 40.63 9.43
N ASP A 173 21.18 41.40 8.50
CA ASP A 173 21.18 42.86 8.29
C ASP A 173 22.18 43.79 9.01
N ASN A 174 23.16 44.23 8.20
CA ASN A 174 23.40 45.63 7.82
C ASN A 174 24.04 46.59 8.84
N CYS A 175 25.36 46.79 8.72
CA CYS A 175 25.99 48.01 8.17
C CYS A 175 27.49 47.80 7.96
#